data_AF-A0A227IMH5-F1
#
_entry.id   AF-A0A227IMH5-F1
#
_cell.length_a   1.000
_cell.length_b   1.000
_cell.length_c   1.000
_cell.angle_alpha   90.00
_cell.angle_beta   90.00
_cell.angle_gamma   90.00
#
_symmetry.space_group_name_H-M   'P 1'
#
loop_
_entity.id
_entity.type
_entity.pdbx_description
1 polymer ?
#
loop_
_entity_poly.entity_id
_entity_poly.type
_entity_poly.pdbx_seq_one_letter_code
_entity_poly.pdbx_strand_id
1 'polypeptide(L)'
;ELLTWLQQTHPAVAHMEKADWLQVKKHVLQQSPDLKSDVTLWRLVQLKHAFLSVGYDEAQAQVAAEEGVQLALEWRSQFDV
;
A
#
# COMPACT_ATOMS: atom_id res chain seq x y z
N GLU A 1 10.38 0.57 -5.83
CA GLU A 1 10.66 0.22 -4.43
C GLU A 1 9.45 -0.43 -3.79
N LEU A 2 8.42 0.29 -3.32
CA LEU A 2 7.29 -0.36 -2.60
C LEU A 2 6.49 -1.36 -3.45
N LEU A 3 6.10 -1.00 -4.68
CA LEU A 3 5.39 -1.93 -5.57
C LEU A 3 6.24 -3.17 -5.91
N THR A 4 7.54 -2.98 -6.08
CA THR A 4 8.48 -4.07 -6.34
C THR A 4 8.55 -5.03 -5.15
N TRP A 5 8.62 -4.50 -3.93
CA TRP A 5 8.59 -5.31 -2.71
C TRP A 5 7.26 -6.05 -2.56
N LEU A 6 6.13 -5.38 -2.81
CA LEU A 6 4.81 -6.00 -2.79
C LEU A 6 4.75 -7.22 -3.73
N GLN A 7 5.24 -7.06 -4.96
CA GLN A 7 5.27 -8.13 -5.95
C GLN A 7 6.18 -9.30 -5.56
N GLN A 8 7.23 -9.05 -4.79
CA GLN A 8 8.18 -10.08 -4.32
C GLN A 8 7.68 -10.81 -3.06
N THR A 9 7.03 -10.08 -2.15
CA THR A 9 6.64 -10.60 -0.82
C THR A 9 5.25 -11.22 -0.82
N HIS A 10 4.35 -10.74 -1.67
CA HIS A 10 2.95 -11.19 -1.70
C HIS A 10 2.57 -11.72 -3.08
N PRO A 11 2.43 -13.05 -3.25
CA PRO A 11 2.10 -13.66 -4.54
C PRO A 11 0.80 -13.13 -5.15
N ALA A 12 -0.18 -12.77 -4.30
CA ALA A 12 -1.46 -12.25 -4.75
C ALA A 12 -1.38 -10.87 -5.38
N VAL A 13 -0.35 -10.07 -5.13
CA VAL A 13 -0.15 -8.76 -5.80
C VAL A 13 1.00 -8.79 -6.80
N ALA A 14 1.63 -9.95 -7.02
CA ALA A 14 2.73 -10.12 -7.97
C ALA A 14 2.31 -9.81 -9.42
N HIS A 15 1.05 -10.06 -9.75
CA HIS A 15 0.48 -9.75 -11.07
C HIS A 15 0.00 -8.30 -11.19
N MET A 16 0.01 -7.53 -10.11
CA MET A 16 -0.51 -6.17 -10.09
C MET A 16 0.46 -5.24 -10.80
N GLU A 17 0.00 -4.60 -11.87
CA GLU A 17 0.81 -3.70 -12.67
C GLU A 17 0.77 -2.27 -12.09
N LYS A 18 1.62 -1.39 -12.63
CA LYS A 18 1.59 0.03 -12.27
C LYS A 18 0.22 0.65 -12.52
N ALA A 19 -0.51 0.19 -13.53
CA ALA A 19 -1.85 0.68 -13.85
C ALA A 19 -2.85 0.37 -12.72
N ASP A 20 -2.88 -0.86 -12.22
CA ASP A 20 -3.73 -1.29 -11.11
C ASP A 20 -3.39 -0.50 -9.83
N TRP A 21 -2.10 -0.32 -9.57
CA TRP A 21 -1.63 0.49 -8.44
C TRP A 21 -2.09 1.95 -8.53
N LEU A 22 -2.08 2.53 -9.73
CA LEU A 22 -2.60 3.89 -9.94
C LEU A 22 -4.12 3.95 -9.73
N GLN A 23 -4.86 2.90 -10.09
CA GLN A 23 -6.30 2.82 -9.83
C GLN A 23 -6.60 2.78 -8.33
N VAL A 24 -5.88 1.96 -7.56
CA VAL A 24 -6.00 1.91 -6.10
C VAL A 24 -5.78 3.30 -5.48
N LYS A 25 -4.71 3.99 -5.89
CA LYS A 25 -4.41 5.35 -5.40
C LYS A 25 -5.52 6.34 -5.70
N LYS A 26 -6.05 6.30 -6.93
CA LYS A 26 -7.17 7.16 -7.34
C LYS A 26 -8.42 6.86 -6.52
N HIS A 27 -8.74 5.59 -6.32
CA HIS A 27 -9.91 5.17 -5.54
C HIS A 27 -9.83 5.68 -4.10
N VAL A 28 -8.71 5.44 -3.42
CA VAL A 28 -8.52 5.91 -2.04
C VAL A 28 -8.59 7.44 -1.95
N LEU A 29 -8.01 8.16 -2.93
CA LEU A 29 -8.07 9.61 -2.95
C LEU A 29 -9.49 10.16 -3.15
N GLN A 30 -10.31 9.47 -3.94
CA GLN A 30 -11.71 9.81 -4.15
C GLN A 30 -12.55 9.56 -2.89
N GLN A 31 -12.27 8.47 -2.17
CA GLN A 31 -12.99 8.10 -0.95
C GLN A 31 -12.63 8.98 0.25
N SER A 32 -11.37 9.44 0.33
CA SER A 32 -10.89 10.18 1.50
C SER A 32 -9.82 11.21 1.11
N PRO A 33 -10.23 12.36 0.55
CA PRO A 33 -9.31 13.40 0.10
C PRO A 33 -8.51 14.03 1.26
N ASP A 34 -9.05 14.03 2.48
CA ASP A 34 -8.41 14.56 3.69
C ASP A 34 -7.18 13.76 4.12
N LEU A 35 -7.05 12.50 3.67
CA LEU A 35 -5.88 11.65 3.96
C LEU A 35 -4.59 12.19 3.34
N LYS A 36 -4.65 13.17 2.42
CA LYS A 36 -3.43 13.80 1.88
C LYS A 36 -2.54 14.41 2.96
N SER A 37 -3.12 14.86 4.07
CA SER A 37 -2.39 15.46 5.19
C SER A 37 -1.68 14.42 6.06
N ASP A 38 -2.20 13.18 6.10
CA ASP A 38 -1.59 12.06 6.81
C ASP A 38 -1.10 11.01 5.80
N VAL A 39 0.12 11.23 5.31
CA VAL A 39 0.75 10.39 4.29
C VAL A 39 1.00 8.95 4.75
N THR A 40 1.07 8.71 6.07
CA THR A 40 1.24 7.38 6.65
C THR A 40 -0.07 6.63 6.61
N LEU A 41 -1.15 7.23 7.13
CA LEU A 41 -2.49 6.67 7.07
C LEU A 41 -2.95 6.48 5.62
N TRP A 42 -2.64 7.43 4.73
CA TRP A 42 -2.96 7.30 3.32
C TRP A 42 -2.31 6.07 2.68
N ARG A 43 -1.05 5.78 3.03
CA ARG A 43 -0.35 4.59 2.53
C ARG A 43 -0.94 3.31 3.10
N LEU A 44 -1.29 3.30 4.38
CA LEU A 44 -1.96 2.16 5.01
C LEU A 44 -3.25 1.80 4.27
N VAL A 45 -4.11 2.80 4.04
CA VAL A 45 -5.39 2.61 3.34
C VAL A 45 -5.17 2.13 1.90
N GLN A 46 -4.20 2.70 1.18
CA GLN A 46 -3.84 2.23 -0.17
C GLN A 46 -3.42 0.77 -0.20
N LEU A 47 -2.54 0.36 0.70
CA LEU A 47 -2.03 -1.01 0.76
C LEU A 47 -3.15 -1.97 1.12
N LYS A 48 -3.94 -1.65 2.15
CA LYS A 48 -5.09 -2.48 2.54
C LYS A 48 -6.06 -2.66 1.37
N HIS A 49 -6.39 -1.59 0.66
CA HIS A 49 -7.30 -1.65 -0.48
C HIS A 49 -6.76 -2.48 -1.64
N ALA A 50 -5.44 -2.44 -1.88
CA ALA A 50 -4.80 -3.31 -2.87
C ALA A 50 -4.90 -4.79 -2.48
N PHE A 51 -4.61 -5.13 -1.22
CA PHE A 51 -4.72 -6.51 -0.74
C PHE A 51 -6.14 -7.06 -0.80
N LEU A 52 -7.13 -6.27 -0.38
CA LEU A 52 -8.55 -6.63 -0.51
C LEU A 52 -8.93 -6.88 -1.98
N SER A 53 -8.43 -6.06 -2.90
CA SER A 53 -8.74 -6.21 -4.34
C SER A 53 -8.20 -7.50 -4.96
N VAL A 54 -7.19 -8.12 -4.36
CA VAL A 54 -6.59 -9.38 -4.81
C VAL A 54 -7.02 -10.59 -3.97
N GLY A 55 -8.03 -10.42 -3.11
CA GLY A 55 -8.69 -11.53 -2.41
C GLY A 55 -8.19 -11.81 -0.99
N TYR A 56 -7.41 -10.90 -0.38
CA TYR A 56 -7.13 -11.01 1.05
C TYR A 56 -8.40 -10.72 1.86
N ASP A 57 -8.54 -11.36 3.01
CA ASP A 57 -9.53 -10.94 3.99
C ASP A 57 -9.10 -9.66 4.72
N GLU A 58 -10.02 -9.05 5.48
CA GLU A 58 -9.77 -7.79 6.21
C GLU A 58 -8.58 -7.86 7.17
N ALA A 59 -8.38 -8.99 7.85
CA ALA A 59 -7.31 -9.14 8.83
C ALA A 59 -5.96 -9.32 8.13
N GLN A 60 -5.91 -10.16 7.10
CA GLN A 60 -4.73 -10.36 6.26
C GLN A 60 -4.32 -9.05 5.57
N ALA A 61 -5.29 -8.33 5.01
CA ALA A 61 -5.04 -7.06 4.34
C ALA A 61 -4.52 -5.99 5.30
N GLN A 62 -5.03 -5.96 6.54
CA GLN A 62 -4.55 -5.06 7.58
C GLN A 62 -3.09 -5.35 7.93
N VAL A 63 -2.75 -6.60 8.25
CA VAL A 63 -1.38 -6.99 8.65
C VAL A 63 -0.39 -6.71 7.52
N ALA A 64 -0.69 -7.13 6.29
CA ALA A 64 0.20 -6.90 5.15
C ALA A 64 0.36 -5.41 4.81
N ALA A 65 -0.69 -4.60 5.04
CA ALA A 65 -0.61 -3.16 4.87
C ALA A 65 0.27 -2.49 5.93
N GLU A 66 0.17 -2.90 7.19
CA GLU A 66 1.01 -2.41 8.28
C GLU A 66 2.50 -2.72 8.04
N GLU A 67 2.81 -3.96 7.62
CA GLU A 67 4.17 -4.36 7.22
C GLU A 67 4.71 -3.48 6.09
N GLY A 68 3.91 -3.25 5.05
CA GLY A 68 4.31 -2.39 3.94
C GLY A 68 4.49 -0.92 4.33
N VAL A 69 3.69 -0.40 5.27
CA VAL A 69 3.88 0.95 5.83
C VAL A 69 5.18 1.03 6.61
N GLN A 70 5.44 0.06 7.50
CA GLN A 70 6.63 0.03 8.33
C GLN A 70 7.91 0.01 7.49
N LEU A 71 7.96 -0.86 6.48
CA LEU A 71 9.09 -0.91 5.54
C LEU A 71 9.30 0.43 4.83
N ALA A 72 8.21 1.07 4.41
CA ALA A 72 8.30 2.34 3.71
C ALA A 72 8.72 3.51 4.62
N LEU A 73 8.48 3.41 5.93
CA LEU A 73 9.02 4.33 6.93
C LEU A 73 10.52 4.07 7.16
N GLU A 74 10.93 2.80 7.23
CA GLU A 74 12.34 2.41 7.38
C GLU A 74 13.21 2.81 6.18
N TRP A 75 12.70 2.68 4.95
CA TRP A 75 13.42 3.21 3.80
C TRP A 75 13.53 4.73 3.84
N ARG A 76 12.49 5.42 4.33
CA ARG A 76 12.51 6.87 4.43
C ARG A 76 13.53 7.36 5.47
N SER A 77 13.71 6.65 6.58
CA SER A 77 14.72 7.00 7.58
C SER A 77 16.15 6.75 7.12
N GLN A 78 16.38 5.87 6.12
CA GLN A 78 17.70 5.62 5.55
C GLN A 78 18.22 6.76 4.66
N PHE A 79 17.37 7.71 4.25
CA PHE A 79 17.76 8.87 3.44
C PHE A 79 17.85 10.17 4.25
N ASP A 80 17.66 10.13 5.57
CA ASP A 80 17.82 11.27 6.48
C ASP A 80 19.30 11.33 6.96
N VAL A 81 20.21 11.74 6.07
CA VAL A 81 21.62 12.06 6.35
C VAL A 81 22.04 13.30 5.58
#